data_AF-A0A7H4MHZ7-F1
#
_entry.id   AF-A0A7H4MHZ7-F1
#
_cell.length_a   1.000
_cell.length_b   1.000
_cell.length_c   1.000
_cell.angle_alpha   90.00
_cell.angle_beta   90.00
_cell.angle_gamma   90.00
#
_symmetry.space_group_name_H-M   'P 1'
#
loop_
_entity.id
_entity.type
_entity.pdbx_description
1 polymer ?
#
loop_
_entity_poly.entity_id
_entity_poly.type
_entity_poly.pdbx_seq_one_letter_code
_entity_poly.pdbx_strand_id
1 'polypeptide(L)'
;MGRAGALLPPFEPLLRSPELMAHAQRMGEYLRYRSALGQRLSELAILLTARHWSQPVEWAIHAPIAREKGISAAAVRAIKQRRPPDDLRPDEQVIYDFLSATASAAKGE
;
A
#
# COMPACT_ATOMS: atom_id res chain seq x y z
N MET A 1 -8.69 3.90 -10.00
CA MET A 1 -10.12 4.05 -10.30
C MET A 1 -10.89 2.96 -9.59
N GLY A 2 -11.88 3.34 -8.77
CA GLY A 2 -12.84 2.38 -8.26
C GLY A 2 -13.71 1.82 -9.38
N ARG A 3 -14.36 0.69 -9.14
CA ARG A 3 -15.25 0.00 -10.09
C ARG A 3 -16.46 0.84 -10.56
N ALA A 4 -16.60 2.09 -10.10
CA ALA A 4 -17.77 2.95 -10.27
C ALA A 4 -17.51 4.26 -11.05
N GLY A 5 -16.45 4.35 -11.88
CA GLY A 5 -16.28 5.47 -12.81
C GLY A 5 -15.92 6.84 -12.19
N ALA A 6 -15.92 6.98 -10.86
CA ALA A 6 -15.44 8.19 -10.21
C ALA A 6 -13.91 8.23 -10.20
N LEU A 7 -13.35 9.27 -10.83
CA LEU A 7 -11.97 9.68 -10.64
C LEU A 7 -11.88 10.32 -9.25
N LEU A 8 -11.14 9.70 -8.34
CA LEU A 8 -10.91 10.20 -6.99
C LEU A 8 -9.47 10.70 -6.88
N PRO A 9 -9.18 11.62 -5.95
CA PRO A 9 -7.80 11.92 -5.59
C PRO A 9 -7.05 10.63 -5.25
N PRO A 10 -5.78 10.48 -5.67
CA PRO A 10 -4.90 11.50 -6.25
C PRO A 10 -4.82 11.51 -7.80
N PHE A 11 -5.82 10.98 -8.52
CA PHE A 11 -5.68 10.75 -9.96
C PHE A 11 -6.11 11.94 -10.85
N GLU A 12 -6.67 13.03 -10.31
CA GLU A 12 -7.08 14.19 -11.12
C GLU A 12 -5.99 14.77 -12.02
N PRO A 13 -4.72 14.92 -11.57
CA PRO A 13 -3.67 15.48 -12.42
C PRO A 13 -3.44 14.68 -13.71
N LEU A 14 -3.74 13.38 -13.70
CA LEU A 14 -3.57 12.51 -14.87
C LEU A 14 -4.58 12.82 -15.99
N LEU A 15 -5.68 13.54 -15.72
CA LEU A 15 -6.60 14.01 -16.77
C LEU A 15 -5.92 14.91 -17.80
N ARG A 16 -4.78 15.52 -17.45
CA ARG A 16 -3.99 16.33 -18.38
C ARG A 16 -3.22 15.50 -19.41
N SER A 17 -3.12 14.18 -19.21
CA SER A 17 -2.52 13.23 -20.17
C SER A 17 -3.36 11.95 -20.22
N PRO A 18 -4.37 11.89 -21.10
CA PRO A 18 -5.28 10.73 -21.20
C PRO A 18 -4.55 9.40 -21.47
N GLU A 19 -3.48 9.44 -22.25
CA GLU A 19 -2.65 8.25 -22.50
C GLU A 19 -2.01 7.74 -21.21
N LEU A 20 -1.32 8.62 -20.46
CA LEU A 20 -0.72 8.26 -19.18
C LEU A 20 -1.77 7.74 -18.19
N MET A 21 -2.94 8.39 -18.15
CA MET A 21 -4.05 7.95 -17.30
C MET A 21 -4.48 6.51 -17.60
N ALA A 22 -4.61 6.15 -18.89
CA ALA A 22 -4.99 4.81 -19.29
C ALA A 22 -3.93 3.76 -18.89
N HIS A 23 -2.63 4.10 -18.98
CA HIS A 23 -1.56 3.23 -18.49
C HIS A 23 -1.60 3.07 -16.96
N ALA A 24 -1.74 4.18 -16.22
CA ALA A 24 -1.80 4.15 -14.75
C ALA A 24 -3.00 3.36 -14.24
N GLN A 25 -4.17 3.48 -14.89
CA GLN A 25 -5.35 2.70 -14.54
C GLN A 25 -5.08 1.19 -14.70
N ARG A 26 -4.59 0.76 -15.87
CA ARG A 26 -4.32 -0.66 -16.16
C ARG A 26 -3.30 -1.26 -15.19
N MET A 27 -2.23 -0.51 -14.90
CA MET A 27 -1.25 -0.90 -13.89
C MET A 27 -1.92 -1.06 -12.51
N GLY A 28 -2.69 -0.06 -12.08
CA GLY A 28 -3.37 -0.10 -10.79
C GLY A 28 -4.45 -1.19 -10.69
N GLU A 29 -5.10 -1.56 -11.78
CA GLU A 29 -6.03 -2.69 -11.84
C GLU A 29 -5.27 -4.02 -11.64
N TYR A 30 -4.18 -4.21 -12.38
CA TYR A 30 -3.36 -5.40 -12.26
C TYR A 30 -2.84 -5.57 -10.83
N LEU A 31 -2.22 -4.52 -10.27
CA LEU A 31 -1.66 -4.57 -8.92
C LEU A 31 -2.72 -4.88 -7.84
N ARG A 32 -3.95 -4.36 -7.99
CA ARG A 32 -5.02 -4.56 -7.00
C ARG A 32 -5.75 -5.89 -7.11
N TYR A 33 -5.93 -6.40 -8.33
CA TYR A 33 -6.86 -7.52 -8.57
C TYR A 33 -6.22 -8.75 -9.20
N ARG A 34 -5.02 -8.61 -9.76
CA ARG A 34 -4.34 -9.69 -10.50
C ARG A 34 -2.96 -10.04 -9.96
N SER A 35 -2.47 -9.31 -8.96
CA SER A 35 -1.21 -9.61 -8.25
C SER A 35 -1.29 -10.94 -7.51
N ALA A 36 -0.19 -11.70 -7.51
CA ALA A 36 -0.04 -12.95 -6.78
C ALA A 36 -0.08 -12.77 -5.25
N LEU A 37 0.15 -11.55 -4.74
CA LEU A 37 0.15 -11.27 -3.30
C LEU A 37 -1.24 -11.39 -2.67
N GLY A 38 -2.29 -11.22 -3.46
CA GLY A 38 -3.66 -11.06 -2.95
C GLY A 38 -3.84 -9.76 -2.15
N GLN A 39 -5.09 -9.45 -1.80
CA GLN A 39 -5.41 -8.15 -1.18
C GLN A 39 -4.76 -7.97 0.19
N ARG A 40 -4.81 -8.96 1.09
CA ARG A 40 -4.29 -8.83 2.45
C ARG A 40 -2.81 -8.41 2.48
N LEU A 41 -1.94 -9.12 1.75
CA LEU A 41 -0.51 -8.80 1.72
C LEU A 41 -0.23 -7.51 0.93
N SER A 42 -1.03 -7.20 -0.09
CA SER A 42 -0.94 -5.92 -0.79
C SER A 42 -1.24 -4.74 0.13
N GLU A 43 -2.26 -4.86 0.99
CA GLU A 43 -2.59 -3.83 1.97
C GLU A 43 -1.47 -3.64 3.02
N LEU A 44 -0.84 -4.73 3.49
CA LEU A 44 0.34 -4.64 4.36
C LEU A 44 1.49 -3.89 3.67
N ALA A 45 1.79 -4.23 2.41
CA ALA A 45 2.81 -3.56 1.64
C ALA A 45 2.52 -2.06 1.48
N ILE A 46 1.26 -1.70 1.18
CA ILE A 46 0.81 -0.31 1.09
C ILE A 46 1.02 0.43 2.42
N LEU A 47 0.69 -0.16 3.57
CA LEU A 47 0.91 0.48 4.87
C LEU A 47 2.39 0.74 5.18
N LEU A 48 3.25 -0.22 4.87
CA LEU A 48 4.70 -0.08 5.04
C LEU A 48 5.24 1.05 4.15
N THR A 49 4.85 1.08 2.87
CA THR A 49 5.22 2.14 1.91
C THR A 49 4.66 3.51 2.34
N ALA A 50 3.39 3.58 2.72
CA ALA A 50 2.74 4.81 3.17
C ALA A 50 3.43 5.37 4.42
N ARG A 51 3.77 4.51 5.40
CA ARG A 51 4.53 4.95 6.58
C ARG A 51 5.94 5.39 6.22
N HIS A 52 6.62 4.69 5.32
CA HIS A 52 7.96 5.01 4.89
C HIS A 52 8.04 6.44 4.35
N TRP A 53 7.15 6.77 3.40
CA TRP A 53 7.04 8.08 2.75
C TRP A 53 6.18 9.10 3.51
N SER A 54 5.74 8.77 4.74
CA SER A 54 4.85 9.61 5.55
C SER A 54 3.62 10.12 4.80
N GLN A 55 2.93 9.23 4.08
CA GLN A 55 1.74 9.51 3.28
C GLN A 55 0.45 9.38 4.13
N PRO A 56 -0.15 10.49 4.62
CA PRO A 56 -1.31 10.42 5.52
C PRO A 56 -2.59 9.99 4.79
N VAL A 57 -2.75 10.35 3.52
CA VAL A 57 -3.93 9.98 2.71
C VAL A 57 -3.97 8.48 2.49
N GLU A 58 -2.87 7.91 1.98
CA GLU A 58 -2.74 6.46 1.78
C GLU A 58 -2.95 5.70 3.10
N TRP A 59 -2.36 6.18 4.20
CA TRP A 59 -2.58 5.58 5.51
C TRP A 59 -4.05 5.58 5.93
N ALA A 60 -4.74 6.71 5.78
CA ALA A 60 -6.14 6.85 6.18
C ALA A 60 -7.07 5.92 5.38
N ILE A 61 -6.80 5.73 4.09
CA ILE A 61 -7.58 4.85 3.20
C ILE A 61 -7.28 3.38 3.50
N HIS A 62 -6.01 3.01 3.59
CA HIS A 62 -5.60 1.61 3.57
C HIS A 62 -5.54 0.96 4.95
N ALA A 63 -5.35 1.71 6.05
CA ALA A 63 -5.29 1.11 7.38
C ALA A 63 -6.60 0.41 7.80
N PRO A 64 -7.79 0.96 7.53
CA PRO A 64 -9.05 0.24 7.74
C PRO A 64 -9.17 -1.02 6.86
N ILE A 65 -8.78 -0.93 5.58
CA ILE A 65 -8.88 -2.04 4.62
C ILE A 65 -7.94 -3.18 5.03
N ALA A 66 -6.70 -2.88 5.41
CA ALA A 66 -5.74 -3.86 5.91
C ALA A 66 -6.31 -4.65 7.10
N ARG A 67 -6.95 -3.95 8.05
CA ARG A 67 -7.59 -4.60 9.21
C ARG A 67 -8.76 -5.47 8.81
N GLU A 68 -9.61 -4.99 7.90
CA GLU A 68 -10.73 -5.78 7.35
C GLU A 68 -10.23 -7.05 6.64
N LYS A 69 -9.09 -6.98 5.94
CA LYS A 69 -8.47 -8.11 5.25
C LYS A 69 -7.63 -9.01 6.16
N GLY A 70 -7.55 -8.71 7.46
CA GLY A 70 -6.97 -9.60 8.46
C GLY A 70 -5.54 -9.24 8.92
N ILE A 71 -5.00 -8.09 8.55
CA ILE A 71 -3.78 -7.57 9.20
C ILE A 71 -4.15 -7.15 10.62
N SER A 72 -3.39 -7.61 11.61
CA SER A 72 -3.72 -7.38 13.01
C SER A 72 -3.71 -5.88 13.36
N ALA A 73 -4.58 -5.49 14.30
CA ALA A 73 -4.57 -4.12 14.80
C ALA A 73 -3.26 -3.76 15.53
N ALA A 74 -2.57 -4.75 16.11
CA ALA A 74 -1.28 -4.53 16.75
C ALA A 74 -0.18 -4.24 15.71
N ALA A 75 -0.13 -4.99 14.62
CA ALA A 75 0.79 -4.74 13.51
C ALA A 75 0.56 -3.37 12.87
N VAL A 76 -0.69 -3.00 12.57
CA VAL A 76 -1.02 -1.67 12.02
C VAL A 76 -0.56 -0.55 12.97
N ARG A 77 -0.73 -0.71 14.30
CA ARG A 77 -0.23 0.27 15.29
C ARG A 77 1.29 0.33 15.33
N ALA A 78 1.97 -0.82 15.33
CA ALA A 78 3.42 -0.89 15.34
C ALA A 78 4.01 -0.19 14.11
N ILE A 79 3.48 -0.49 12.91
CA ILE A 79 3.87 0.17 11.65
C ILE A 79 3.63 1.69 11.77
N LYS A 80 2.48 2.15 12.27
CA LYS A 80 2.19 3.58 12.43
C LYS A 80 3.27 4.31 13.25
N GLN A 81 3.74 3.63 14.29
CA GLN A 81 4.75 4.08 15.24
C GLN A 81 6.19 3.84 14.76
N ARG A 82 6.39 3.34 13.53
CA ARG A 82 7.70 2.97 12.97
C ARG A 82 8.45 1.94 13.85
N ARG A 83 7.71 1.04 14.50
CA ARG A 83 8.25 -0.09 15.25
C ARG A 83 8.04 -1.40 14.47
N PRO A 84 8.93 -2.39 14.64
CA PRO A 84 8.66 -3.75 14.17
C PRO A 84 7.36 -4.28 14.79
N PRO A 85 6.46 -4.87 13.98
CA PRO A 85 5.35 -5.65 14.50
C PRO A 85 5.83 -6.99 15.07
N ASP A 86 5.28 -7.39 16.21
CA ASP A 86 5.70 -8.62 16.92
C ASP A 86 4.79 -9.83 16.63
N ASP A 87 3.71 -9.63 15.87
CA ASP A 87 2.64 -10.60 15.64
C ASP A 87 2.38 -10.88 14.15
N LEU A 88 3.38 -10.68 13.29
CA LEU A 88 3.28 -11.02 11.88
C LEU A 88 3.22 -12.52 11.67
N ARG A 89 2.34 -12.93 10.76
CA ARG A 89 2.36 -14.28 10.19
C ARG A 89 3.62 -14.47 9.33
N PRO A 90 4.02 -15.73 9.03
CA PRO A 90 5.19 -15.99 8.18
C PRO A 90 5.14 -15.30 6.81
N ASP A 91 3.96 -15.23 6.19
CA ASP A 91 3.77 -14.56 4.91
C ASP A 91 3.83 -13.03 5.00
N GLU A 92 3.40 -12.45 6.11
CA GLU A 92 3.50 -11.02 6.41
C GLU A 92 4.94 -10.62 6.75
N GLN A 93 5.66 -11.48 7.46
CA GLN A 93 7.08 -11.27 7.80
C GLN A 93 7.94 -11.14 6.54
N VAL A 94 7.73 -11.98 5.54
CA VAL A 94 8.44 -11.89 4.24
C VAL A 94 8.25 -10.52 3.59
N ILE A 95 7.02 -9.99 3.60
CA ILE A 95 6.71 -8.66 3.05
C ILE A 95 7.39 -7.55 3.88
N TYR A 96 7.32 -7.66 5.20
CA TYR A 96 7.94 -6.71 6.12
C TYR A 96 9.45 -6.64 5.95
N ASP A 97 10.14 -7.78 5.90
CA ASP A 97 11.58 -7.86 5.77
C ASP A 97 12.05 -7.28 4.44
N PHE A 98 11.39 -7.68 3.33
CA PHE A 98 11.70 -7.18 2.00
C PHE A 98 11.56 -5.65 1.89
N LEU A 99 10.44 -5.10 2.39
CA LEU A 99 10.20 -3.66 2.31
C LEU A 99 11.04 -2.85 3.31
N SER A 100 11.37 -3.41 4.47
CA SER A 100 12.24 -2.74 5.46
C SER A 100 13.69 -2.64 4.98
N ALA A 101 14.18 -3.66 4.27
CA ALA A 101 15.51 -3.64 3.67
C ALA A 101 15.63 -2.59 2.55
N THR A 102 14.65 -2.56 1.64
CA THR A 102 14.64 -1.63 0.49
C THR A 102 14.38 -0.18 0.91
N ALA A 103 13.52 0.05 1.89
CA ALA A 103 13.27 1.36 2.49
C ALA A 103 14.54 2.02 3.06
N SER A 104 15.48 1.23 3.58
CA SER A 104 16.71 1.76 4.16
C SER A 104 17.71 2.22 3.08
N ALA A 105 17.63 1.66 1.87
CA ALA A 105 18.46 2.05 0.73
C ALA A 105 18.00 3.36 0.06
N ALA A 106 16.70 3.67 0.09
CA ALA A 106 16.13 4.86 -0.56
C ALA A 106 16.37 6.19 0.19
N LYS A 107 16.96 6.15 1.39
CA LYS A 107 17.31 7.34 2.20
C LYS A 107 18.79 7.74 2.10
N GLY A 108 19.54 7.10 1.22
CA GLY A 108 20.98 7.31 1.02
C GLY A 108 21.35 8.32 -0.06
N GLU A 109 20.46 9.25 -0.43
CA GLU A 109 20.74 10.37 -1.34
C GLU A 109 20.21 11.70 -0.76
#